data_AF-A0A4Q2RWX4-F1
#
_entry.id   AF-A0A4Q2RWX4-F1
#
_cell.length_a   1.000
_cell.length_b   1.000
_cell.length_c   1.000
_cell.angle_alpha   90.00
_cell.angle_beta   90.00
_cell.angle_gamma   90.00
#
_symmetry.space_group_name_H-M   'P 1'
#
loop_
_entity.id
_entity.type
_entity.pdbx_description
1 polymer ?
#
loop_
_entity_poly.entity_id
_entity_poly.type
_entity_poly.pdbx_seq_one_letter_code
_entity_poly.pdbx_strand_id
1 'polypeptide(L)'
;MGFRQFGTSEYADLRTQHNVMALVGNGFDIQVTRKYRTRFSPRYTAFYHYLHARDFDSTNVIVQQMAWLKDLGRNDWSDLEGAIASLLRPPSTVGTDLIYEATVAIQEAFSEYLELVAPPSLLAALGKESSTGSLAIRSMSDFVGDVTRSPNFEKFHFPAETSHYDLFNFMLVNLNYTPLLDDYMYRDPVQWQPRQFTRADRNFQFHPNPTSDPRGHGNADTGWSSYLRTEVVHPHGQQAIPRSLLFGIDAPDGFDPGTHPHRKLMKPYWAMTDIEYGHLFAGVELFIIFGCSLGVTDGWWWRRTLDQLRSQPDAEGPTSELIIYWWSPAEASVASADVISKFLVGAGVEPNDPIRCRVEDRIQVVVYTDLDPPVWLAT
;
A
#
# COMPACT_ATOMS: atom_id res chain seq x y z
N MET A 1 13.72 13.69 -10.72
CA MET A 1 13.22 12.94 -11.89
C MET A 1 12.10 12.06 -11.37
N GLY A 2 10.88 12.11 -11.91
CA GLY A 2 9.75 11.30 -11.42
C GLY A 2 9.65 9.95 -12.13
N PHE A 3 8.42 9.43 -12.28
CA PHE A 3 8.15 8.27 -13.13
C PHE A 3 8.92 8.36 -14.46
N ARG A 4 9.49 7.22 -14.90
CA ARG A 4 10.10 7.14 -16.23
C ARG A 4 9.07 7.58 -17.27
N GLN A 5 9.46 8.54 -18.10
CA GLN A 5 8.66 8.99 -19.23
C GLN A 5 8.92 8.07 -20.41
N PHE A 6 7.85 7.53 -20.98
CA PHE A 6 7.90 6.72 -22.19
C PHE A 6 7.45 7.55 -23.38
N GLY A 7 7.96 7.21 -24.57
CA GLY A 7 7.65 7.92 -25.79
C GLY A 7 7.45 6.97 -26.97
N THR A 8 7.41 7.56 -28.17
CA THR A 8 7.23 6.83 -29.42
C THR A 8 8.43 5.99 -29.84
N SER A 9 9.56 6.14 -29.15
CA SER A 9 10.71 5.22 -29.27
C SER A 9 10.43 3.84 -28.70
N GLU A 10 9.54 3.72 -27.71
CA GLU A 10 9.19 2.46 -27.06
C GLU A 10 7.84 1.91 -27.51
N TYR A 11 6.89 2.79 -27.87
CA TYR A 11 5.52 2.42 -28.23
C TYR A 11 5.05 3.18 -29.46
N ALA A 12 4.59 2.48 -30.49
CA ALA A 12 4.31 3.06 -31.81
C ALA A 12 3.29 4.21 -31.77
N ASP A 13 2.19 4.02 -31.03
CA ASP A 13 1.04 4.93 -31.01
C ASP A 13 0.80 5.57 -29.63
N LEU A 14 1.80 5.65 -28.75
CA LEU A 14 1.61 6.19 -27.41
C LEU A 14 1.06 7.63 -27.44
N ARG A 15 -0.09 7.84 -26.81
CA ARG A 15 -0.76 9.13 -26.71
C ARG A 15 -0.42 9.86 -25.42
N THR A 16 -0.90 9.33 -24.28
CA THR A 16 -0.67 9.90 -22.95
C THR A 16 -0.17 8.82 -21.99
N GLN A 17 0.64 9.19 -20.99
CA GLN A 17 1.06 8.30 -19.91
C GLN A 17 0.36 8.71 -18.61
N HIS A 18 -0.38 7.79 -18.00
CA HIS A 18 -1.02 7.92 -16.71
C HIS A 18 -0.19 7.23 -15.63
N ASN A 19 0.28 7.98 -14.64
CA ASN A 19 1.08 7.43 -13.53
C ASN A 19 0.17 7.08 -12.35
N VAL A 20 0.22 5.81 -11.94
CA VAL A 20 -0.56 5.29 -10.81
C VAL A 20 0.40 4.77 -9.75
N MET A 21 0.25 5.22 -8.50
CA MET A 21 1.02 4.74 -7.36
C MET A 21 0.12 3.96 -6.40
N ALA A 22 0.38 2.67 -6.24
CA ALA A 22 -0.36 1.81 -5.33
C ALA A 22 0.46 1.47 -4.08
N LEU A 23 0.00 1.89 -2.91
CA LEU A 23 0.57 1.59 -1.61
C LEU A 23 -0.14 0.37 -1.03
N VAL A 24 0.58 -0.74 -0.91
CA VAL A 24 0.02 -2.04 -0.48
C VAL A 24 0.62 -2.45 0.86
N GLY A 25 -0.24 -2.63 1.85
CA GLY A 25 0.14 -2.99 3.21
C GLY A 25 -0.26 -4.40 3.61
N ASN A 26 -0.07 -4.71 4.90
CA ASN A 26 -0.25 -6.05 5.47
C ASN A 26 -1.66 -6.65 5.32
N GLY A 27 -2.67 -5.82 5.04
CA GLY A 27 -4.02 -6.28 4.74
C GLY A 27 -4.08 -7.25 3.55
N PHE A 28 -3.18 -7.12 2.56
CA PHE A 28 -3.09 -8.07 1.44
C PHE A 28 -2.70 -9.47 1.91
N ASP A 29 -1.60 -9.61 2.66
CA ASP A 29 -1.18 -10.91 3.20
C ASP A 29 -2.21 -11.50 4.17
N ILE A 30 -2.88 -10.65 4.95
CA ILE A 30 -3.99 -11.09 5.82
C ILE A 30 -5.11 -11.70 4.97
N GLN A 31 -5.46 -11.08 3.85
CA GLN A 31 -6.49 -11.58 2.94
C GLN A 31 -6.06 -12.93 2.34
N VAL A 32 -4.84 -13.02 1.80
CA VAL A 32 -4.26 -14.26 1.25
C VAL A 32 -4.28 -15.38 2.30
N THR A 33 -3.70 -15.14 3.47
CA THR A 33 -3.59 -16.18 4.51
C THR A 33 -4.94 -16.66 5.01
N ARG A 34 -5.95 -15.77 5.07
CA ARG A 34 -7.33 -16.15 5.39
C ARG A 34 -7.96 -17.02 4.32
N LYS A 35 -7.87 -16.60 3.05
CA LYS A 35 -8.43 -17.35 1.91
C LYS A 35 -7.86 -18.77 1.85
N TYR A 36 -6.55 -18.87 1.94
CA TYR A 36 -5.83 -20.14 1.88
C TYR A 36 -5.84 -20.92 3.20
N ARG A 37 -6.49 -20.36 4.24
CA ARG A 37 -6.63 -20.96 5.58
C ARG A 37 -5.29 -21.43 6.14
N THR A 38 -4.26 -20.61 5.97
CA THR A 38 -2.91 -20.93 6.42
C THR A 38 -2.86 -20.95 7.95
N ARG A 39 -1.95 -21.75 8.50
CA ARG A 39 -1.79 -21.88 9.95
C ARG A 39 -1.22 -20.62 10.60
N PHE A 40 -0.31 -19.95 9.91
CA PHE A 40 0.40 -18.78 10.42
C PHE A 40 -0.19 -17.50 9.82
N SER A 41 -0.38 -16.50 10.68
CA SER A 41 -0.97 -15.22 10.31
C SER A 41 0.10 -14.13 10.26
N PRO A 42 0.07 -13.22 9.27
CA PRO A 42 1.04 -12.12 9.16
C PRO A 42 0.80 -11.00 10.18
N ARG A 43 -0.17 -11.16 11.09
CA ARG A 43 -0.49 -10.17 12.12
C ARG A 43 0.55 -10.18 13.23
N TYR A 44 0.89 -9.00 13.74
CA TYR A 44 1.81 -8.88 14.87
C TYR A 44 1.30 -9.57 16.16
N THR A 45 -0.01 -9.74 16.34
CA THR A 45 -0.55 -10.56 17.45
C THR A 45 -0.07 -12.01 17.36
N ALA A 46 -0.10 -12.62 16.17
CA ALA A 46 0.35 -13.99 15.96
C ALA A 46 1.88 -14.10 16.09
N PHE A 47 2.61 -13.11 15.59
CA PHE A 47 4.06 -13.02 15.78
C PHE A 47 4.46 -12.92 17.26
N TYR A 48 3.77 -12.09 18.05
CA TYR A 48 4.01 -12.01 19.49
C TYR A 48 3.83 -13.38 20.17
N HIS A 49 2.76 -14.11 19.85
CA HIS A 49 2.56 -15.46 20.39
C HIS A 49 3.62 -16.46 19.93
N TYR A 50 4.13 -16.30 18.72
CA TYR A 50 5.25 -17.10 18.21
C TYR A 50 6.54 -16.85 19.01
N LEU A 51 6.86 -15.59 19.35
CA LEU A 51 8.01 -15.26 20.19
C LEU A 51 7.93 -15.97 21.56
N HIS A 52 6.76 -15.91 22.21
CA HIS A 52 6.52 -16.61 23.48
C HIS A 52 6.63 -18.12 23.37
N ALA A 53 6.15 -18.71 22.27
CA ALA A 53 6.20 -20.16 22.08
C ALA A 53 7.62 -20.70 21.81
N ARG A 54 8.57 -19.86 21.41
CA ARG A 54 9.97 -20.24 21.15
C ARG A 54 10.93 -19.82 22.27
N ASP A 55 10.41 -19.48 23.45
CA ASP A 55 11.19 -18.97 24.57
C ASP A 55 12.12 -17.81 24.15
N PHE A 56 11.62 -16.91 23.29
CA PHE A 56 12.35 -15.70 22.92
C PHE A 56 12.70 -14.87 24.16
N ASP A 57 13.82 -14.16 24.12
CA ASP A 57 14.35 -13.42 25.26
C ASP A 57 13.31 -12.48 25.88
N SER A 58 12.82 -12.87 27.07
CA SER A 58 11.85 -12.12 27.86
C SER A 58 12.39 -10.80 28.41
N THR A 59 13.71 -10.58 28.33
CA THR A 59 14.35 -9.33 28.72
C THR A 59 14.33 -8.27 27.62
N ASN A 60 13.91 -8.63 26.40
CA ASN A 60 13.75 -7.69 25.29
C ASN A 60 12.71 -6.60 25.64
N VAL A 61 13.16 -5.35 25.67
CA VAL A 61 12.35 -4.20 26.13
C VAL A 61 11.10 -3.94 25.29
N ILE A 62 11.12 -4.29 24.00
CA ILE A 62 9.95 -4.12 23.12
C ILE A 62 8.90 -5.19 23.43
N VAL A 63 9.33 -6.44 23.63
CA VAL A 63 8.43 -7.54 24.03
C VAL A 63 7.80 -7.26 25.39
N GLN A 64 8.59 -6.74 26.35
CA GLN A 64 8.07 -6.30 27.65
C GLN A 64 7.05 -5.18 27.52
N GLN A 65 7.30 -4.21 26.64
CA GLN A 65 6.37 -3.12 26.38
C GLN A 65 5.04 -3.62 25.78
N MET A 66 5.10 -4.54 24.81
CA MET A 66 3.91 -5.17 24.25
C MET A 66 3.12 -5.96 25.30
N ALA A 67 3.82 -6.69 26.18
CA ALA A 67 3.19 -7.41 27.30
C ALA A 67 2.49 -6.46 28.28
N TRP A 68 3.14 -5.36 28.65
CA TRP A 68 2.57 -4.34 29.52
C TRP A 68 1.33 -3.66 28.89
N LEU A 69 1.40 -3.29 27.61
CA LEU A 69 0.25 -2.73 26.89
C LEU A 69 -0.91 -3.72 26.82
N LYS A 70 -0.61 -5.01 26.67
CA LYS A 70 -1.61 -6.08 26.66
C LYS A 70 -2.29 -6.21 28.02
N ASP A 71 -1.53 -6.16 29.12
CA ASP A 71 -2.06 -6.22 30.48
C ASP A 71 -2.95 -5.01 30.81
N LEU A 72 -2.69 -3.86 30.19
CA LEU A 72 -3.55 -2.67 30.25
C LEU A 72 -4.82 -2.75 29.37
N GLY A 73 -4.98 -3.82 28.58
CA GLY A 73 -6.14 -4.00 27.70
C GLY A 73 -6.17 -3.03 26.51
N ARG A 74 -5.02 -2.51 26.09
CA ARG A 74 -4.92 -1.61 24.92
C ARG A 74 -5.20 -2.37 23.64
N ASN A 75 -6.07 -1.87 22.75
CA ASN A 75 -6.42 -2.56 21.50
C ASN A 75 -5.23 -2.70 20.52
N ASP A 76 -4.27 -1.79 20.60
CA ASP A 76 -3.06 -1.68 19.79
C ASP A 76 -1.83 -2.33 20.44
N TRP A 77 -2.00 -3.16 21.49
CA TRP A 77 -0.90 -3.72 22.28
C TRP A 77 0.14 -4.50 21.47
N SER A 78 -0.28 -5.10 20.35
CA SER A 78 0.60 -5.89 19.49
C SER A 78 1.28 -5.07 18.39
N ASP A 79 0.98 -3.77 18.28
CA ASP A 79 1.64 -2.92 17.28
C ASP A 79 3.11 -2.74 17.67
N LEU A 80 4.00 -3.41 16.93
CA LEU A 80 5.44 -3.38 17.18
C LEU A 80 6.00 -1.96 17.05
N GLU A 81 5.58 -1.22 16.01
CA GLU A 81 6.05 0.13 15.76
C GLU A 81 5.44 1.12 16.79
N GLY A 82 4.19 0.88 17.18
CA GLY A 82 3.55 1.57 18.30
C GLY A 82 4.29 1.36 19.63
N ALA A 83 4.74 0.13 19.92
CA ALA A 83 5.53 -0.17 21.11
C ALA A 83 6.88 0.55 21.09
N ILE A 84 7.61 0.53 19.97
CA ILE A 84 8.85 1.29 19.77
C ILE A 84 8.60 2.79 19.99
N ALA A 85 7.54 3.35 19.38
CA ALA A 85 7.19 4.76 19.53
C ALA A 85 6.89 5.13 20.99
N SER A 86 6.23 4.25 21.74
CA SER A 86 5.93 4.48 23.15
C SER A 86 7.18 4.48 24.03
N LEU A 87 8.16 3.63 23.74
CA LEU A 87 9.44 3.57 24.47
C LEU A 87 10.32 4.80 24.22
N LEU A 88 10.14 5.50 23.11
CA LEU A 88 10.86 6.74 22.77
C LEU A 88 10.23 7.99 23.38
N ARG A 89 9.02 7.90 23.94
CA ARG A 89 8.28 9.04 24.50
C ARG A 89 8.36 9.06 26.03
N PRO A 90 8.38 10.25 26.66
CA PRO A 90 8.24 10.37 28.10
C PRO A 90 6.96 9.67 28.59
N PRO A 91 6.95 9.02 29.77
CA PRO A 91 7.99 9.03 30.81
C PRO A 91 9.06 7.93 30.67
N SER A 92 9.15 7.24 29.52
CA SER A 92 10.15 6.19 29.32
C SER A 92 11.57 6.70 29.56
N THR A 93 12.37 5.90 30.27
CA THR A 93 13.80 6.15 30.54
C THR A 93 14.71 5.20 29.77
N VAL A 94 14.14 4.37 28.89
CA VAL A 94 14.89 3.38 28.10
C VAL A 94 15.76 4.10 27.07
N GLY A 95 17.06 3.81 27.08
CA GLY A 95 18.00 4.39 26.13
C GLY A 95 17.71 3.96 24.69
N THR A 96 17.84 4.88 23.74
CA THR A 96 17.59 4.61 22.30
C THR A 96 18.43 3.46 21.75
N ASP A 97 19.67 3.30 22.22
CA ASP A 97 20.54 2.20 21.79
C ASP A 97 20.01 0.83 22.23
N LEU A 98 19.45 0.72 23.45
CA LEU A 98 18.85 -0.52 23.94
C LEU A 98 17.58 -0.88 23.14
N ILE A 99 16.78 0.13 22.78
CA ILE A 99 15.60 -0.08 21.91
C ILE A 99 16.07 -0.57 20.54
N TYR A 100 17.13 0.01 19.98
CA TYR A 100 17.69 -0.42 18.69
C TYR A 100 18.20 -1.87 18.73
N GLU A 101 18.97 -2.26 19.74
CA GLU A 101 19.42 -3.64 19.93
C GLU A 101 18.23 -4.61 20.05
N ALA A 102 17.20 -4.22 20.79
CA ALA A 102 15.96 -4.99 20.91
C ALA A 102 15.22 -5.12 19.57
N THR A 103 15.19 -4.06 18.75
CA THR A 103 14.62 -4.08 17.40
C THR A 103 15.37 -5.07 16.50
N VAL A 104 16.71 -5.07 16.54
CA VAL A 104 17.53 -5.99 15.74
C VAL A 104 17.24 -7.45 16.09
N ALA A 105 17.17 -7.78 17.38
CA ALA A 105 16.82 -9.12 17.82
C ALA A 105 15.41 -9.55 17.35
N ILE A 106 14.45 -8.61 17.32
CA ILE A 106 13.10 -8.87 16.81
C ILE A 106 13.12 -9.06 15.27
N GLN A 107 13.92 -8.31 14.52
CA GLN A 107 14.04 -8.45 13.06
C GLN A 107 14.46 -9.86 12.66
N GLU A 108 15.45 -10.44 13.35
CA GLU A 108 15.91 -11.80 13.11
C GLU A 108 14.78 -12.82 13.35
N ALA A 109 14.11 -12.74 14.51
CA ALA A 109 13.00 -13.63 14.83
C ALA A 109 11.79 -13.44 13.89
N PHE A 110 11.55 -12.22 13.44
CA PHE A 110 10.49 -11.91 12.49
C PHE A 110 10.75 -12.49 11.11
N SER A 111 11.99 -12.41 10.61
CA SER A 111 12.37 -13.04 9.35
C SER A 111 12.10 -14.55 9.35
N GLU A 112 12.45 -15.25 10.42
CA GLU A 112 12.11 -16.68 10.58
C GLU A 112 10.60 -16.92 10.59
N TYR A 113 9.85 -16.02 11.22
CA TYR A 113 8.40 -16.11 11.27
C TYR A 113 7.77 -15.92 9.88
N LEU A 114 8.30 -15.01 9.07
CA LEU A 114 7.80 -14.75 7.72
C LEU A 114 7.92 -15.98 6.80
N GLU A 115 8.93 -16.83 6.99
CA GLU A 115 9.05 -18.13 6.28
C GLU A 115 7.86 -19.07 6.56
N LEU A 116 7.26 -18.95 7.75
CA LEU A 116 6.09 -19.73 8.13
C LEU A 116 4.79 -19.11 7.60
N VAL A 117 4.77 -17.78 7.47
CA VAL A 117 3.62 -17.00 6.97
C VAL A 117 3.48 -17.13 5.46
N ALA A 118 4.58 -17.01 4.72
CA ALA A 118 4.63 -17.07 3.27
C ALA A 118 5.53 -18.24 2.80
N PRO A 119 5.19 -19.50 3.11
CA PRO A 119 5.98 -20.64 2.68
C PRO A 119 5.89 -20.81 1.15
N PRO A 120 6.87 -21.49 0.52
CA PRO A 120 6.88 -21.72 -0.93
C PRO A 120 5.60 -22.35 -1.50
N SER A 121 4.91 -23.20 -0.71
CA SER A 121 3.65 -23.82 -1.11
C SER A 121 2.50 -22.81 -1.21
N LEU A 122 2.49 -21.77 -0.37
CA LEU A 122 1.48 -20.70 -0.43
C LEU A 122 1.74 -19.81 -1.64
N LEU A 123 2.99 -19.41 -1.86
CA LEU A 123 3.41 -18.66 -3.05
C LEU A 123 2.97 -19.40 -4.32
N ALA A 124 3.40 -20.64 -4.50
CA ALA A 124 3.01 -21.44 -5.68
C ALA A 124 1.50 -21.57 -5.88
N ALA A 125 0.71 -21.62 -4.80
CA ALA A 125 -0.75 -21.67 -4.89
C ALA A 125 -1.34 -20.32 -5.33
N LEU A 126 -0.89 -19.22 -4.72
CA LEU A 126 -1.29 -17.85 -5.04
C LEU A 126 -0.91 -17.47 -6.47
N GLY A 127 0.35 -17.67 -6.87
CA GLY A 127 0.82 -17.36 -8.22
C GLY A 127 0.09 -18.18 -9.28
N LYS A 128 -0.20 -19.46 -9.02
CA LYS A 128 -1.01 -20.28 -9.93
C LYS A 128 -2.42 -19.73 -10.08
N GLU A 129 -3.05 -19.32 -8.99
CA GLU A 129 -4.40 -18.75 -9.05
C GLU A 129 -4.41 -17.39 -9.77
N SER A 130 -3.46 -16.51 -9.47
CA SER A 130 -3.31 -15.23 -10.17
C SER A 130 -3.10 -15.44 -11.67
N SER A 131 -2.18 -16.33 -12.03
CA SER A 131 -1.87 -16.71 -13.42
C SER A 131 -3.08 -17.28 -14.17
N THR A 132 -3.80 -18.23 -13.58
CA THR A 132 -4.93 -18.88 -14.25
C THR A 132 -6.20 -18.03 -14.27
N GLY A 133 -6.40 -17.16 -13.28
CA GLY A 133 -7.54 -16.24 -13.18
C GLY A 133 -7.27 -14.86 -13.78
N SER A 134 -6.07 -14.60 -14.28
CA SER A 134 -5.59 -13.27 -14.72
C SER A 134 -5.78 -12.17 -13.68
N LEU A 135 -5.60 -12.49 -12.39
CA LEU A 135 -6.01 -11.62 -11.29
C LEU A 135 -5.22 -10.30 -11.24
N ALA A 136 -3.91 -10.33 -11.52
CA ALA A 136 -3.09 -9.12 -11.58
C ALA A 136 -3.54 -8.19 -12.70
N ILE A 137 -3.72 -8.72 -13.91
CA ILE A 137 -4.16 -7.93 -15.07
C ILE A 137 -5.56 -7.38 -14.84
N ARG A 138 -6.47 -8.19 -14.29
CA ARG A 138 -7.83 -7.77 -13.96
C ARG A 138 -7.86 -6.66 -12.91
N SER A 139 -7.02 -6.77 -11.87
CA SER A 139 -6.87 -5.71 -10.87
C SER A 139 -6.56 -4.36 -11.53
N MET A 140 -5.59 -4.32 -12.44
CA MET A 140 -5.19 -3.08 -13.11
C MET A 140 -6.19 -2.62 -14.19
N SER A 141 -6.94 -3.55 -14.79
CA SER A 141 -7.87 -3.29 -15.90
C SER A 141 -9.23 -2.76 -15.43
N ASP A 142 -9.72 -3.27 -14.31
CA ASP A 142 -11.14 -3.18 -13.92
C ASP A 142 -11.38 -2.46 -12.58
N PHE A 143 -10.35 -1.97 -11.88
CA PHE A 143 -10.49 -1.40 -10.52
C PHE A 143 -11.49 -0.24 -10.44
N VAL A 144 -11.75 0.47 -11.55
CA VAL A 144 -12.76 1.53 -11.59
C VAL A 144 -14.15 1.01 -11.18
N GLY A 145 -14.43 -0.27 -11.46
CA GLY A 145 -15.67 -0.92 -11.04
C GLY A 145 -15.87 -0.94 -9.52
N ASP A 146 -14.78 -1.01 -8.75
CA ASP A 146 -14.84 -1.00 -7.29
C ASP A 146 -15.22 0.38 -6.75
N VAL A 147 -14.82 1.44 -7.44
CA VAL A 147 -15.06 2.83 -7.04
C VAL A 147 -16.54 3.19 -7.09
N THR A 148 -17.37 2.44 -7.84
CA THR A 148 -18.82 2.65 -7.88
C THR A 148 -19.50 2.48 -6.52
N ARG A 149 -18.85 1.77 -5.59
CA ARG A 149 -19.24 1.59 -4.18
C ARG A 149 -19.00 2.86 -3.34
N SER A 150 -18.16 3.78 -3.81
CA SER A 150 -17.89 5.06 -3.15
C SER A 150 -19.10 6.00 -3.26
N PRO A 151 -19.47 6.70 -2.18
CA PRO A 151 -20.50 7.74 -2.26
C PRO A 151 -20.06 8.92 -3.15
N ASN A 152 -18.75 9.11 -3.33
CA ASN A 152 -18.17 10.22 -4.09
C ASN A 152 -17.83 9.86 -5.55
N PHE A 153 -18.34 8.73 -6.08
CA PHE A 153 -17.97 8.22 -7.41
C PHE A 153 -18.17 9.23 -8.54
N GLU A 154 -19.20 10.07 -8.47
CA GLU A 154 -19.46 11.13 -9.46
C GLU A 154 -18.35 12.19 -9.57
N LYS A 155 -17.50 12.28 -8.54
CA LYS A 155 -16.36 13.19 -8.47
C LYS A 155 -15.05 12.51 -8.88
N PHE A 156 -15.09 11.23 -9.26
CA PHE A 156 -13.91 10.48 -9.70
C PHE A 156 -13.66 10.74 -11.19
N HIS A 157 -12.64 11.54 -11.49
CA HIS A 157 -12.40 12.07 -12.84
C HIS A 157 -11.45 11.22 -13.69
N PHE A 158 -10.54 10.48 -13.05
CA PHE A 158 -9.49 9.69 -13.71
C PHE A 158 -9.98 8.87 -14.91
N PRO A 159 -11.10 8.11 -14.84
CA PRO A 159 -11.54 7.31 -15.99
C PRO A 159 -11.90 8.15 -17.23
N ALA A 160 -12.39 9.37 -17.04
CA ALA A 160 -12.75 10.28 -18.12
C ALA A 160 -11.54 10.93 -18.82
N GLU A 161 -10.36 10.88 -18.20
CA GLU A 161 -9.10 11.37 -18.76
C GLU A 161 -8.34 10.30 -19.56
N THR A 162 -8.80 9.05 -19.51
CA THR A 162 -8.20 7.91 -20.21
C THR A 162 -8.80 7.67 -21.59
N SER A 163 -8.03 7.07 -22.49
CA SER A 163 -8.48 6.67 -23.82
C SER A 163 -7.63 5.54 -24.43
N HIS A 164 -7.96 5.18 -25.66
CA HIS A 164 -7.14 4.30 -26.47
C HIS A 164 -5.71 4.84 -26.61
N TYR A 165 -4.76 3.91 -26.60
CA TYR A 165 -3.33 4.14 -26.80
C TYR A 165 -2.62 4.92 -25.68
N ASP A 166 -3.31 5.12 -24.56
CA ASP A 166 -2.67 5.61 -23.35
C ASP A 166 -1.86 4.49 -22.66
N LEU A 167 -0.82 4.88 -21.94
CA LEU A 167 0.02 4.00 -21.12
C LEU A 167 -0.36 4.14 -19.65
N PHE A 168 -0.69 3.03 -19.01
CA PHE A 168 -0.86 2.95 -17.57
C PHE A 168 0.44 2.49 -16.93
N ASN A 169 1.08 3.38 -16.17
CA ASN A 169 2.35 3.12 -15.51
C ASN A 169 2.13 2.96 -14.00
N PHE A 170 2.00 1.72 -13.55
CA PHE A 170 1.77 1.36 -12.16
C PHE A 170 3.09 1.18 -11.39
N MET A 171 3.26 1.93 -10.32
CA MET A 171 4.27 1.72 -9.30
C MET A 171 3.60 1.14 -8.05
N LEU A 172 3.92 -0.10 -7.71
CA LEU A 172 3.43 -0.74 -6.49
C LEU A 172 4.50 -0.62 -5.41
N VAL A 173 4.16 0.14 -4.37
CA VAL A 173 4.96 0.28 -3.15
C VAL A 173 4.48 -0.79 -2.18
N ASN A 174 5.20 -1.91 -2.11
CA ASN A 174 4.93 -2.99 -1.17
C ASN A 174 5.50 -2.60 0.20
N LEU A 175 4.63 -2.12 1.09
CA LEU A 175 4.98 -1.80 2.48
C LEU A 175 5.06 -3.05 3.36
N ASN A 176 4.75 -4.22 2.78
CA ASN A 176 4.83 -5.50 3.45
C ASN A 176 6.17 -6.19 3.19
N TYR A 177 6.44 -7.22 4.00
CA TYR A 177 7.74 -7.88 4.01
C TYR A 177 7.78 -9.18 3.19
N THR A 178 6.63 -9.80 2.91
CA THR A 178 6.55 -11.08 2.19
C THR A 178 6.55 -10.89 0.67
N PRO A 179 6.94 -11.92 -0.10
CA PRO A 179 6.87 -11.89 -1.56
C PRO A 179 5.48 -12.24 -2.13
N LEU A 180 4.42 -12.26 -1.31
CA LEU A 180 3.08 -12.66 -1.77
C LEU A 180 2.53 -11.70 -2.83
N LEU A 181 2.75 -10.39 -2.67
CA LEU A 181 2.31 -9.40 -3.66
C LEU A 181 3.07 -9.55 -4.97
N ASP A 182 4.38 -9.79 -4.90
CA ASP A 182 5.25 -9.97 -6.06
C ASP A 182 4.78 -11.14 -6.92
N ASP A 183 4.52 -12.28 -6.28
CA ASP A 183 4.06 -13.49 -6.95
C ASP A 183 2.65 -13.32 -7.51
N TYR A 184 1.76 -12.62 -6.78
CA TYR A 184 0.44 -12.26 -7.28
C TYR A 184 0.51 -11.37 -8.52
N MET A 185 1.34 -10.32 -8.49
CA MET A 185 1.45 -9.32 -9.56
C MET A 185 2.36 -9.76 -10.73
N TYR A 186 3.00 -10.92 -10.62
CA TYR A 186 3.92 -11.40 -11.62
C TYR A 186 3.21 -11.66 -12.95
N ARG A 187 3.74 -11.08 -14.03
CA ARG A 187 3.16 -11.18 -15.37
C ARG A 187 3.77 -12.36 -16.13
N ASP A 188 3.22 -13.55 -15.88
CA ASP A 188 3.63 -14.77 -16.56
C ASP A 188 2.91 -14.98 -17.92
N PRO A 189 3.41 -15.88 -18.79
CA PRO A 189 2.86 -16.08 -20.14
C PRO A 189 1.41 -16.60 -20.20
N VAL A 190 0.82 -17.08 -19.10
CA VAL A 190 -0.57 -17.56 -19.08
C VAL A 190 -1.54 -16.38 -19.06
N GLN A 191 -1.31 -15.38 -18.20
CA GLN A 191 -2.18 -14.21 -18.07
C GLN A 191 -1.74 -13.01 -18.91
N TRP A 192 -0.48 -12.95 -19.34
CA TRP A 192 0.09 -11.77 -19.99
C TRP A 192 0.66 -12.08 -21.38
N GLN A 193 0.19 -11.32 -22.37
CA GLN A 193 0.74 -11.33 -23.73
C GLN A 193 1.32 -9.97 -24.07
N PRO A 194 2.67 -9.80 -24.03
CA PRO A 194 3.33 -8.53 -24.35
C PRO A 194 2.99 -7.99 -25.75
N ARG A 195 2.51 -8.84 -26.65
CA ARG A 195 2.02 -8.49 -27.98
C ARG A 195 0.75 -9.27 -28.29
N GLN A 196 -0.37 -8.81 -27.74
CA GLN A 196 -1.68 -9.43 -27.92
C GLN A 196 -2.22 -9.31 -29.36
N PHE A 197 -1.82 -8.24 -30.08
CA PHE A 197 -2.34 -7.95 -31.42
C PHE A 197 -1.27 -8.16 -32.51
N THR A 198 -1.69 -8.70 -33.67
CA THR A 198 -0.77 -8.97 -34.79
C THR A 198 -0.17 -7.68 -35.37
N ARG A 199 -1.00 -6.64 -35.51
CA ARG A 199 -0.66 -5.41 -36.22
C ARG A 199 -0.37 -4.23 -35.30
N ALA A 200 -0.42 -4.42 -33.99
CA ALA A 200 -0.25 -3.36 -33.03
C ALA A 200 0.47 -3.87 -31.78
N ASP A 201 1.21 -2.98 -31.14
CA ASP A 201 2.12 -3.25 -30.02
C ASP A 201 1.49 -2.99 -28.64
N ARG A 202 0.21 -2.62 -28.61
CA ARG A 202 -0.61 -2.54 -27.40
C ARG A 202 -0.69 -3.90 -26.73
N ASN A 203 -0.64 -3.91 -25.40
CA ASN A 203 -0.55 -5.12 -24.59
C ASN A 203 -1.56 -5.16 -23.44
N PHE A 204 -2.44 -4.18 -23.37
CA PHE A 204 -3.37 -4.02 -22.27
C PHE A 204 -4.74 -3.54 -22.76
N GLN A 205 -5.76 -3.84 -21.97
CA GLN A 205 -7.10 -3.31 -22.13
C GLN A 205 -7.53 -2.68 -20.81
N PHE A 206 -7.89 -1.40 -20.83
CA PHE A 206 -8.41 -0.70 -19.64
C PHE A 206 -9.91 -0.46 -19.78
N HIS A 207 -10.67 -0.68 -18.71
CA HIS A 207 -12.11 -0.48 -18.70
C HIS A 207 -12.47 0.72 -17.81
N PRO A 208 -12.88 1.87 -18.38
CA PRO A 208 -13.24 3.06 -17.62
C PRO A 208 -14.59 2.95 -16.89
N ASN A 209 -15.44 1.98 -17.25
CA ASN A 209 -16.72 1.73 -16.57
C ASN A 209 -17.15 0.25 -16.67
N PRO A 210 -16.43 -0.68 -16.02
CA PRO A 210 -16.65 -2.12 -16.20
C PRO A 210 -17.99 -2.61 -15.62
N THR A 211 -18.67 -1.81 -14.79
CA THR A 211 -19.96 -2.17 -14.16
C THR A 211 -21.16 -1.55 -14.87
N SER A 212 -20.96 -0.74 -15.91
CA SER A 212 -22.02 0.08 -16.54
C SER A 212 -22.77 0.98 -15.56
N ASP A 213 -22.10 1.50 -14.53
CA ASP A 213 -22.72 2.45 -13.61
C ASP A 213 -23.08 3.73 -14.39
N PRO A 214 -24.32 4.24 -14.30
CA PRO A 214 -24.77 5.42 -15.05
C PRO A 214 -23.97 6.70 -14.76
N ARG A 215 -23.26 6.76 -13.62
CA ARG A 215 -22.40 7.89 -13.23
C ARG A 215 -21.00 7.79 -13.86
N GLY A 216 -20.63 6.63 -14.40
CA GLY A 216 -19.30 6.36 -14.94
C GLY A 216 -19.10 6.78 -16.40
N HIS A 217 -17.85 6.75 -16.87
CA HIS A 217 -17.49 7.12 -18.24
C HIS A 217 -17.52 5.91 -19.19
N GLY A 218 -18.45 5.92 -20.14
CA GLY A 218 -18.69 4.78 -21.04
C GLY A 218 -19.59 3.73 -20.40
N ASN A 219 -19.42 2.47 -20.78
CA ASN A 219 -20.17 1.32 -20.27
C ASN A 219 -19.29 0.06 -20.18
N ALA A 220 -19.83 -1.08 -19.78
CA ALA A 220 -19.06 -2.32 -19.62
C ALA A 220 -18.44 -2.86 -20.92
N ASP A 221 -18.95 -2.45 -22.08
CA ASP A 221 -18.39 -2.81 -23.39
C ASP A 221 -17.27 -1.84 -23.83
N THR A 222 -17.09 -0.74 -23.10
CA THR A 222 -16.06 0.26 -23.39
C THR A 222 -14.71 -0.23 -22.87
N GLY A 223 -13.79 -0.55 -23.79
CA GLY A 223 -12.44 -0.98 -23.46
C GLY A 223 -11.39 -0.26 -24.31
N TRP A 224 -10.44 0.38 -23.63
CA TRP A 224 -9.33 1.08 -24.25
C TRP A 224 -8.19 0.09 -24.54
N SER A 225 -7.87 -0.08 -25.81
CA SER A 225 -6.65 -0.77 -26.23
C SER A 225 -5.43 0.11 -25.91
N SER A 226 -4.63 -0.31 -24.93
CA SER A 226 -3.68 0.53 -24.21
C SER A 226 -2.37 -0.21 -23.91
N TYR A 227 -1.46 0.46 -23.21
CA TYR A 227 -0.20 -0.12 -22.75
C TYR A 227 -0.19 -0.23 -21.22
N LEU A 228 0.51 -1.24 -20.69
CA LEU A 228 0.69 -1.41 -19.24
C LEU A 228 2.17 -1.58 -18.88
N ARG A 229 2.60 -0.82 -17.87
CA ARG A 229 3.87 -1.00 -17.18
C ARG A 229 3.63 -1.12 -15.69
N THR A 230 4.42 -1.99 -15.07
CA THR A 230 4.34 -2.30 -13.65
C THR A 230 5.75 -2.36 -13.09
N GLU A 231 5.93 -1.80 -11.91
CA GLU A 231 7.14 -1.89 -11.10
C GLU A 231 6.73 -2.12 -9.64
N VAL A 232 7.48 -2.94 -8.91
CA VAL A 232 7.25 -3.20 -7.48
C VAL A 232 8.51 -2.77 -6.72
N VAL A 233 8.34 -1.99 -5.66
CA VAL A 233 9.41 -1.53 -4.77
C VAL A 233 9.11 -1.89 -3.31
N HIS A 234 10.15 -2.09 -2.52
CA HIS A 234 10.06 -2.62 -1.15
C HIS A 234 10.79 -1.71 -0.15
N PRO A 235 10.21 -0.54 0.18
CA PRO A 235 10.87 0.43 1.05
C PRO A 235 11.14 -0.08 2.48
N HIS A 236 10.39 -1.10 2.94
CA HIS A 236 10.57 -1.68 4.27
C HIS A 236 11.42 -2.97 4.25
N GLY A 237 11.98 -3.34 3.10
CA GLY A 237 12.78 -4.54 2.94
C GLY A 237 11.98 -5.76 2.51
N GLN A 238 12.68 -6.88 2.39
CA GLN A 238 12.17 -8.13 1.84
C GLN A 238 12.54 -9.31 2.75
N GLN A 239 11.61 -10.25 2.90
CA GLN A 239 11.75 -11.45 3.72
C GLN A 239 13.06 -12.21 3.49
N ALA A 240 13.46 -12.40 2.22
CA ALA A 240 14.66 -13.15 1.86
C ALA A 240 15.98 -12.48 2.32
N ILE A 241 15.92 -11.23 2.76
CA ILE A 241 17.06 -10.45 3.25
C ILE A 241 16.72 -9.93 4.65
N PRO A 242 16.94 -10.72 5.72
CA PRO A 242 16.56 -10.36 7.09
C PRO A 242 17.03 -8.97 7.54
N ARG A 243 18.25 -8.59 7.15
CA ARG A 243 18.86 -7.28 7.49
C ARG A 243 18.21 -6.09 6.78
N SER A 244 17.36 -6.34 5.78
CA SER A 244 16.64 -5.28 5.07
C SER A 244 15.33 -4.90 5.77
N LEU A 245 14.80 -5.76 6.64
CA LEU A 245 13.52 -5.57 7.32
C LEU A 245 13.57 -4.32 8.20
N LEU A 246 12.85 -3.29 7.84
CA LEU A 246 12.95 -1.98 8.48
C LEU A 246 11.76 -1.73 9.41
N PHE A 247 11.96 -1.97 10.70
CA PHE A 247 11.03 -1.54 11.73
C PHE A 247 11.43 -0.20 12.31
N GLY A 248 10.44 0.60 12.65
CA GLY A 248 10.70 1.84 13.34
C GLY A 248 9.52 2.78 13.34
N ILE A 249 9.83 4.04 13.61
CA ILE A 249 8.89 5.14 13.60
C ILE A 249 9.05 5.99 12.35
N ASP A 250 8.03 6.78 12.08
CA ASP A 250 8.12 7.85 11.10
C ASP A 250 9.11 8.94 11.55
N ALA A 251 9.57 9.75 10.59
CA ALA A 251 10.39 10.92 10.85
C ALA A 251 9.61 12.19 10.51
N PRO A 252 9.66 13.23 11.36
CA PRO A 252 9.03 14.51 11.03
C PRO A 252 9.72 15.15 9.83
N ASP A 253 8.96 15.87 9.02
CA ASP A 253 9.53 16.55 7.85
C ASP A 253 10.57 17.59 8.29
N GLY A 254 11.71 17.63 7.59
CA GLY A 254 12.79 18.58 7.88
C GLY A 254 13.59 18.29 9.16
N PHE A 255 13.51 17.08 9.72
CA PHE A 255 14.43 16.67 10.80
C PHE A 255 15.88 16.72 10.33
N ASP A 256 16.81 17.05 11.23
CA ASP A 256 18.25 16.99 10.93
C ASP A 256 18.77 15.55 11.10
N PRO A 257 19.11 14.84 10.01
CA PRO A 257 19.60 13.46 10.10
C PRO A 257 20.94 13.36 10.85
N GLY A 258 21.71 14.45 10.92
CA GLY A 258 23.01 14.53 11.59
C GLY A 258 22.91 14.60 13.11
N THR A 259 21.79 15.07 13.66
CA THR A 259 21.67 15.36 15.10
C THR A 259 20.45 14.77 15.78
N HIS A 260 19.45 14.26 15.03
CA HIS A 260 18.23 13.75 15.64
C HIS A 260 18.49 12.54 16.56
N PRO A 261 18.10 12.59 17.85
CA PRO A 261 18.48 11.58 18.86
C PRO A 261 17.92 10.19 18.56
N HIS A 262 16.81 10.10 17.84
CA HIS A 262 16.13 8.84 17.53
C HIS A 262 16.33 8.36 16.08
N ARG A 263 17.25 8.96 15.31
CA ARG A 263 17.43 8.65 13.87
C ARG A 263 17.64 7.16 13.58
N LYS A 264 18.28 6.42 14.51
CA LYS A 264 18.53 4.97 14.37
C LYS A 264 17.26 4.13 14.28
N LEU A 265 16.11 4.68 14.70
CA LEU A 265 14.81 4.02 14.69
C LEU A 265 13.84 4.68 13.71
N MET A 266 14.29 5.63 12.90
CA MET A 266 13.45 6.34 11.94
C MET A 266 13.49 5.65 10.58
N LYS A 267 12.33 5.18 10.10
CA LYS A 267 12.25 4.51 8.79
C LYS A 267 12.65 5.43 7.64
N PRO A 268 12.16 6.68 7.54
CA PRO A 268 12.56 7.60 6.46
C PRO A 268 14.07 7.84 6.35
N TYR A 269 14.78 7.83 7.49
CA TYR A 269 16.23 7.99 7.53
C TYR A 269 16.96 6.82 6.86
N TRP A 270 16.64 5.59 7.26
CA TRP A 270 17.32 4.39 6.78
C TRP A 270 16.91 3.96 5.38
N ALA A 271 15.62 4.11 5.03
CA ALA A 271 15.14 3.89 3.68
C ALA A 271 15.47 5.06 2.74
N MET A 272 16.09 6.13 3.25
CA MET A 272 16.43 7.35 2.51
C MET A 272 15.24 7.87 1.68
N THR A 273 14.04 7.88 2.26
CA THR A 273 12.79 7.93 1.49
C THR A 273 12.66 9.18 0.63
N ASP A 274 13.14 10.33 1.11
CA ASP A 274 13.15 11.57 0.33
C ASP A 274 14.01 11.46 -0.94
N ILE A 275 15.14 10.74 -0.87
CA ILE A 275 16.06 10.56 -1.99
C ILE A 275 15.53 9.48 -2.94
N GLU A 276 15.22 8.30 -2.39
CA GLU A 276 14.88 7.10 -3.16
C GLU A 276 13.47 7.12 -3.73
N TYR A 277 12.51 7.76 -3.04
CA TYR A 277 11.10 7.68 -3.42
C TYR A 277 10.41 9.04 -3.56
N GLY A 278 10.90 10.10 -2.90
CA GLY A 278 10.26 11.42 -2.89
C GLY A 278 10.00 11.96 -4.30
N HIS A 279 10.92 11.68 -5.22
CA HIS A 279 10.82 12.08 -6.61
C HIS A 279 9.68 11.38 -7.38
N LEU A 280 9.25 10.18 -6.96
CA LEU A 280 8.23 9.37 -7.63
C LEU A 280 6.82 9.94 -7.46
N PHE A 281 6.58 10.80 -6.48
CA PHE A 281 5.26 11.40 -6.25
C PHE A 281 4.90 12.46 -7.30
N ALA A 282 5.90 13.09 -7.91
CA ALA A 282 5.67 14.14 -8.89
C ALA A 282 4.99 13.57 -10.15
N GLY A 283 3.83 14.12 -10.50
CA GLY A 283 3.08 13.72 -11.68
C GLY A 283 2.30 12.42 -11.53
N VAL A 284 2.04 11.97 -10.29
CA VAL A 284 1.09 10.89 -10.03
C VAL A 284 -0.33 11.41 -10.21
N GLU A 285 -1.11 10.71 -11.03
CA GLU A 285 -2.50 11.07 -11.33
C GLU A 285 -3.46 10.34 -10.40
N LEU A 286 -3.11 9.11 -10.02
CA LEU A 286 -3.93 8.29 -9.15
C LEU A 286 -3.10 7.60 -8.08
N PHE A 287 -3.48 7.80 -6.83
CA PHE A 287 -3.02 7.01 -5.71
C PHE A 287 -4.03 5.91 -5.38
N ILE A 288 -3.53 4.73 -5.02
CA ILE A 288 -4.36 3.63 -4.50
C ILE A 288 -3.75 3.16 -3.19
N ILE A 289 -4.52 3.15 -2.10
CA ILE A 289 -4.11 2.58 -0.82
C ILE A 289 -4.92 1.31 -0.58
N PHE A 290 -4.22 0.19 -0.39
CA PHE A 290 -4.84 -1.11 -0.13
C PHE A 290 -4.17 -1.83 1.03
N GLY A 291 -4.97 -2.24 2.02
CA GLY A 291 -4.47 -3.08 3.12
C GLY A 291 -3.48 -2.37 4.07
N CYS A 292 -3.36 -1.06 4.01
CA CYS A 292 -2.50 -0.30 4.90
C CYS A 292 -3.21 0.08 6.20
N SER A 293 -2.48 0.06 7.31
CA SER A 293 -2.87 0.85 8.48
C SER A 293 -2.63 2.31 8.14
N LEU A 294 -3.65 3.17 8.24
CA LEU A 294 -3.51 4.62 8.06
C LEU A 294 -2.90 5.30 9.31
N GLY A 295 -1.94 4.61 9.94
CA GLY A 295 -1.29 5.02 11.17
C GLY A 295 -0.13 5.98 10.91
N VAL A 296 0.32 6.63 11.99
CA VAL A 296 1.40 7.63 11.96
C VAL A 296 2.78 7.04 11.63
N THR A 297 2.96 5.72 11.74
CA THR A 297 4.27 5.07 11.56
C THR A 297 4.71 5.02 10.10
N ASP A 298 3.77 5.07 9.16
CA ASP A 298 4.01 5.24 7.72
C ASP A 298 3.67 6.66 7.25
N GLY A 299 3.65 7.62 8.18
CA GLY A 299 3.18 9.00 7.97
C GLY A 299 3.83 9.72 6.80
N TRP A 300 5.10 9.44 6.50
CA TRP A 300 5.79 10.01 5.34
C TRP A 300 5.05 9.75 4.03
N TRP A 301 4.57 8.52 3.79
CA TRP A 301 3.81 8.16 2.58
C TRP A 301 2.48 8.93 2.49
N TRP A 302 1.80 9.08 3.63
CA TRP A 302 0.52 9.80 3.70
C TRP A 302 0.70 11.30 3.46
N ARG A 303 1.75 11.91 4.03
CA ARG A 303 2.09 13.32 3.80
C ARG A 303 2.40 13.59 2.33
N ARG A 304 3.25 12.77 1.69
CA ARG A 304 3.59 12.94 0.27
C ARG A 304 2.40 12.72 -0.67
N THR A 305 1.53 11.77 -0.35
CA THR A 305 0.26 11.56 -1.07
C THR A 305 -0.62 12.80 -0.94
N LEU A 306 -0.80 13.31 0.27
CA LEU A 306 -1.58 14.51 0.52
C LEU A 306 -0.99 15.72 -0.20
N ASP A 307 0.33 15.92 -0.19
CA ASP A 307 0.99 17.03 -0.89
C ASP A 307 0.62 17.06 -2.38
N GLN A 308 0.53 15.90 -3.04
CA GLN A 308 0.07 15.83 -4.44
C GLN A 308 -1.42 16.11 -4.57
N LEU A 309 -2.26 15.57 -3.68
CA LEU A 309 -3.70 15.89 -3.64
C LEU A 309 -3.97 17.38 -3.39
N ARG A 310 -3.06 18.11 -2.76
CA ARG A 310 -3.17 19.56 -2.47
C ARG A 310 -2.88 20.43 -3.68
N SER A 311 -2.10 19.94 -4.65
CA SER A 311 -1.71 20.71 -5.83
C SER A 311 -2.97 21.22 -6.55
N GLN A 312 -3.00 22.52 -6.82
CA GLN A 312 -4.11 23.14 -7.54
C GLN A 312 -4.06 22.75 -9.02
N PRO A 313 -5.22 22.64 -9.70
CA PRO A 313 -5.30 22.37 -11.14
C PRO A 313 -4.64 23.45 -12.03
N ASP A 314 -4.19 24.55 -11.45
CA ASP A 314 -3.84 25.78 -12.18
C ASP A 314 -2.41 25.78 -12.79
N ALA A 315 -1.78 24.61 -12.93
CA ALA A 315 -0.43 24.48 -13.49
C ALA A 315 -0.30 23.26 -14.42
N GLU A 316 -1.00 23.26 -15.56
CA GLU A 316 -0.79 22.37 -16.73
C GLU A 316 -0.71 20.84 -16.49
N GLY A 317 -0.90 20.38 -15.26
CA GLY A 317 -0.75 18.99 -14.83
C GLY A 317 -2.08 18.38 -14.36
N PRO A 318 -2.21 17.05 -14.46
CA PRO A 318 -3.40 16.32 -14.02
C PRO A 318 -3.61 16.49 -12.51
N THR A 319 -4.88 16.57 -12.11
CA THR A 319 -5.27 16.68 -10.71
C THR A 319 -5.19 15.30 -10.06
N SER A 320 -4.31 15.11 -9.08
CA SER A 320 -4.19 13.81 -8.42
C SER A 320 -5.47 13.43 -7.67
N GLU A 321 -5.85 12.17 -7.77
CA GLU A 321 -6.96 11.54 -7.02
C GLU A 321 -6.47 10.37 -6.18
N LEU A 322 -7.27 9.93 -5.21
CA LEU A 322 -6.93 8.84 -4.29
C LEU A 322 -8.08 7.86 -4.13
N ILE A 323 -7.79 6.56 -4.23
CA ILE A 323 -8.68 5.47 -3.82
C ILE A 323 -8.14 4.83 -2.55
N ILE A 324 -8.99 4.67 -1.54
CA ILE A 324 -8.68 3.93 -0.31
C ILE A 324 -9.60 2.70 -0.23
N TYR A 325 -9.00 1.52 -0.31
CA TYR A 325 -9.69 0.27 -0.06
C TYR A 325 -9.66 -0.05 1.43
N TRP A 326 -10.84 -0.09 2.05
CA TRP A 326 -10.99 -0.29 3.48
C TRP A 326 -11.75 -1.58 3.78
N TRP A 327 -11.06 -2.55 4.37
CA TRP A 327 -11.72 -3.77 4.85
C TRP A 327 -12.53 -3.46 6.11
N SER A 328 -13.80 -3.85 6.10
CA SER A 328 -14.66 -3.82 7.28
C SER A 328 -15.34 -5.18 7.45
N PRO A 329 -15.45 -5.73 8.68
CA PRO A 329 -16.31 -6.87 8.91
C PRO A 329 -17.77 -6.52 8.56
N ALA A 330 -18.54 -7.45 8.01
CA ALA A 330 -19.92 -7.20 7.56
C ALA A 330 -20.84 -6.67 8.68
N GLU A 331 -20.54 -6.97 9.94
CA GLU A 331 -21.29 -6.53 11.12
C GLU A 331 -20.90 -5.11 11.59
N ALA A 332 -19.81 -4.56 11.06
CA ALA A 332 -19.33 -3.22 11.37
C ALA A 332 -19.46 -2.32 10.13
N SER A 333 -20.42 -1.40 10.16
CA SER A 333 -20.47 -0.33 9.16
C SER A 333 -19.44 0.73 9.52
N VAL A 334 -18.56 1.07 8.57
CA VAL A 334 -17.60 2.17 8.70
C VAL A 334 -17.97 3.23 7.68
N ALA A 335 -18.14 4.47 8.12
CA ALA A 335 -18.46 5.57 7.21
C ALA A 335 -17.20 6.00 6.42
N SER A 336 -17.36 6.33 5.13
CA SER A 336 -16.25 6.83 4.30
C SER A 336 -15.54 8.03 4.93
N ALA A 337 -16.30 8.92 5.57
CA ALA A 337 -15.76 10.09 6.27
C ALA A 337 -14.79 9.71 7.41
N ASP A 338 -15.02 8.60 8.11
CA ASP A 338 -14.11 8.14 9.17
C ASP A 338 -12.79 7.64 8.60
N VAL A 339 -12.83 6.96 7.44
CA VAL A 339 -11.62 6.49 6.74
C VAL A 339 -10.81 7.65 6.20
N ILE A 340 -11.47 8.63 5.57
CA ILE A 340 -10.83 9.87 5.10
C ILE A 340 -10.21 10.62 6.28
N SER A 341 -10.93 10.75 7.39
CA SER A 341 -10.40 11.39 8.59
C SER A 341 -9.17 10.67 9.14
N LYS A 342 -9.17 9.32 9.16
CA LYS A 342 -7.99 8.52 9.54
C LYS A 342 -6.79 8.79 8.64
N PHE A 343 -6.98 8.78 7.31
CA PHE A 343 -5.92 9.10 6.36
C PHE A 343 -5.35 10.50 6.62
N LEU A 344 -6.21 11.50 6.76
CA LEU A 344 -5.80 12.89 6.98
C LEU A 344 -5.06 13.06 8.31
N VAL A 345 -5.53 12.43 9.40
CA VAL A 345 -4.80 12.41 10.69
C VAL A 345 -3.44 11.70 10.55
N GLY A 346 -3.38 10.57 9.85
CA GLY A 346 -2.13 9.86 9.55
C GLY A 346 -1.15 10.72 8.73
N ALA A 347 -1.67 11.58 7.86
CA ALA A 347 -0.92 12.59 7.11
C ALA A 347 -0.60 13.86 7.94
N GLY A 348 -0.91 13.89 9.23
CA GLY A 348 -0.62 15.03 10.11
C GLY A 348 -1.57 16.22 9.98
N VAL A 349 -2.77 16.02 9.42
CA VAL A 349 -3.79 17.06 9.26
C VAL A 349 -4.73 17.10 10.46
N GLU A 350 -4.77 18.25 11.12
CA GLU A 350 -5.66 18.50 12.26
C GLU A 350 -7.15 18.46 11.86
N PRO A 351 -8.08 18.11 12.78
CA PRO A 351 -9.51 17.96 12.49
C PRO A 351 -10.20 19.19 11.85
N ASN A 352 -9.71 20.39 12.15
CA ASN A 352 -10.31 21.65 11.67
C ASN A 352 -9.50 22.32 10.54
N ASP A 353 -8.51 21.63 9.98
CA ASP A 353 -7.70 22.20 8.90
C ASP A 353 -8.56 22.40 7.63
N PRO A 354 -8.59 23.62 7.04
CA PRO A 354 -9.33 23.90 5.81
C PRO A 354 -8.97 23.00 4.63
N ILE A 355 -7.80 22.35 4.67
CA ILE A 355 -7.38 21.42 3.62
C ILE A 355 -8.31 20.23 3.48
N ARG A 356 -8.95 19.79 4.57
CA ARG A 356 -9.83 18.62 4.57
C ARG A 356 -10.91 18.76 3.51
N CYS A 357 -11.62 19.90 3.52
CA CYS A 357 -12.68 20.20 2.55
C CYS A 357 -12.17 20.35 1.11
N ARG A 358 -10.88 20.64 0.90
CA ARG A 358 -10.31 20.82 -0.46
C ARG A 358 -9.97 19.51 -1.15
N VAL A 359 -9.61 18.48 -0.38
CA VAL A 359 -9.13 17.21 -0.92
C VAL A 359 -10.16 16.09 -0.81
N GLU A 360 -11.16 16.21 0.08
CA GLU A 360 -12.17 15.17 0.34
C GLU A 360 -12.89 14.69 -0.93
N ASP A 361 -13.20 15.62 -1.84
CA ASP A 361 -13.87 15.33 -3.10
C ASP A 361 -13.02 14.50 -4.08
N ARG A 362 -11.71 14.46 -3.88
CA ARG A 362 -10.74 13.69 -4.69
C ARG A 362 -10.42 12.32 -4.08
N ILE A 363 -11.02 12.01 -2.93
CA ILE A 363 -10.78 10.76 -2.21
C ILE A 363 -12.01 9.86 -2.33
N GLN A 364 -11.79 8.69 -2.92
CA GLN A 364 -12.77 7.64 -3.06
C GLN A 364 -12.51 6.55 -2.02
N VAL A 365 -13.54 6.18 -1.26
CA VAL A 365 -13.42 5.09 -0.27
C VAL A 365 -14.23 3.90 -0.74
N VAL A 366 -13.55 2.79 -0.94
CA VAL A 366 -14.14 1.50 -1.29
C VAL A 366 -14.14 0.63 -0.03
N VAL A 367 -15.30 0.52 0.61
CA VAL A 367 -15.49 -0.40 1.74
C VAL A 367 -15.80 -1.79 1.21
N TYR A 368 -15.11 -2.81 1.72
CA TYR A 368 -15.30 -4.20 1.29
C TYR A 368 -15.24 -5.18 2.45
N THR A 369 -15.70 -6.42 2.19
CA THR A 369 -15.69 -7.53 3.16
C THR A 369 -15.07 -8.76 2.50
N ASP A 370 -14.81 -9.81 3.27
CA ASP A 370 -14.34 -11.10 2.70
C ASP A 370 -15.42 -11.79 1.83
N LEU A 371 -16.71 -11.43 1.99
CA LEU A 371 -17.81 -11.98 1.18
C LEU A 371 -18.05 -11.20 -0.12
N ASP A 372 -17.58 -9.97 -0.18
CA ASP A 372 -17.70 -9.08 -1.33
C ASP A 372 -16.36 -8.37 -1.56
N PRO A 373 -15.33 -9.14 -1.99
CA PRO A 373 -14.00 -8.57 -2.23
C PRO A 373 -14.04 -7.59 -3.42
N PRO A 374 -13.17 -6.58 -3.42
CA PRO A 374 -12.98 -5.72 -4.59
C PRO A 374 -12.33 -6.52 -5.72
N VAL A 375 -12.35 -5.98 -6.93
CA VAL A 375 -11.57 -6.48 -8.06
C VAL A 375 -10.08 -6.21 -7.86
N TRP A 376 -9.73 -5.04 -7.31
CA TRP A 376 -8.35 -4.66 -7.01
C TRP A 376 -7.73 -5.58 -5.95
N LEU A 377 -6.67 -6.31 -6.34
CA LEU A 377 -5.94 -7.24 -5.48
C LEU A 377 -6.86 -8.28 -4.81
N ALA A 378 -7.90 -8.70 -5.53
CA ALA A 378 -8.81 -9.75 -5.08
C ALA A 378 -8.02 -11.05 -4.85
N THR A 379 -8.11 -11.59 -3.63
CA THR A 379 -7.75 -12.97 -3.34
C THR A 379 -9.00 -13.67 -2.86
#